data_AF-A0A453T0B3-F1
#
_entry.id   AF-A0A453T0B3-F1
#
_cell.length_a   1.000
_cell.length_b   1.000
_cell.length_c   1.000
_cell.angle_alpha   90.00
_cell.angle_beta   90.00
_cell.angle_gamma   90.00
#
_symmetry.space_group_name_H-M   'P 1'
#
loop_
_entity.id
_entity.type
_entity.pdbx_description
1 polymer ?
#
loop_
_entity_poly.entity_id
_entity_poly.type
_entity_poly.pdbx_seq_one_letter_code
_entity_poly.pdbx_strand_id
1 'polypeptide(L)'
;VRFILAVISGDIKLFKRNRAERFLELKQKGYEPFPKRNITPDPVAVGGATEVDEGIHASDYEYLIAMAVGGTFTPEKVQELIAQQKKLEDEAESLGKATPKTLWLRDLDALEKELDVIKQ
;
A
#
# COMPACT_ATOMS: atom_id res chain seq x y z
N VAL A 1 -2.18 1.75 9.09
CA VAL A 1 -0.95 1.90 9.95
C VAL A 1 -0.80 0.78 11.01
N ARG A 2 -1.33 -0.44 10.79
CA ARG A 2 -1.48 -1.47 11.86
C ARG A 2 -0.15 -1.94 12.48
N PHE A 3 0.84 -2.23 11.64
CA PHE A 3 2.13 -2.77 12.07
C PHE A 3 2.92 -1.80 12.95
N ILE A 4 3.02 -0.53 12.53
CA ILE A 4 3.81 0.49 13.22
C ILE A 4 3.24 0.79 14.60
N LEU A 5 1.92 0.88 14.73
CA LEU A 5 1.24 1.04 16.02
C LEU A 5 1.53 -0.13 16.96
N ALA A 6 1.55 -1.36 16.43
CA ALA A 6 1.89 -2.56 17.19
C ALA A 6 3.37 -2.61 17.63
N VAL A 7 4.28 -1.99 16.86
CA VAL A 7 5.69 -1.87 17.25
C VAL A 7 5.86 -0.83 18.37
N ILE A 8 5.19 0.32 18.29
CA ILE A 8 5.29 1.41 19.29
C ILE A 8 4.63 1.04 20.61
N SER A 9 3.49 0.35 20.57
CA SER A 9 2.83 -0.20 21.77
C SER A 9 3.65 -1.31 22.45
N GLY A 10 4.65 -1.86 21.77
CA GLY A 10 5.47 -2.97 22.27
C GLY A 10 4.84 -4.35 22.07
N ASP A 11 3.69 -4.43 21.38
CA ASP A 11 3.00 -5.67 21.02
C ASP A 11 3.80 -6.54 20.04
N ILE A 12 4.67 -5.93 19.24
CA ILE A 12 5.61 -6.61 18.34
C ILE A 12 7.04 -6.26 18.74
N LYS A 13 7.76 -7.25 19.25
CA LYS A 13 9.17 -7.12 19.63
C LYS A 13 10.07 -7.58 18.48
N LEU A 14 10.51 -6.63 17.66
CA LEU A 14 11.38 -6.92 16.51
C LEU A 14 12.86 -7.10 16.90
N PHE A 15 13.32 -6.38 17.92
CA PHE A 15 14.71 -6.43 18.39
C PHE A 15 14.90 -7.59 19.39
N LYS A 16 16.05 -8.30 19.29
CA LYS A 16 16.45 -9.47 20.11
C LYS A 16 15.83 -10.84 19.78
N ARG A 17 15.14 -10.99 18.64
CA ARG A 17 14.56 -12.27 18.17
C ARG A 17 15.17 -12.77 16.87
N ASN A 18 15.10 -14.07 16.59
CA ASN A 18 15.57 -14.64 15.32
C ASN A 18 14.68 -14.17 14.15
N ARG A 19 15.26 -14.05 12.94
CA ARG A 19 14.55 -13.59 11.72
C ARG A 19 13.33 -14.46 11.45
N ALA A 20 13.46 -15.79 11.60
CA ALA A 20 12.38 -16.76 11.42
C ALA A 20 11.21 -16.58 12.39
N GLU A 21 11.49 -16.32 13.67
CA GLU A 21 10.45 -16.13 14.70
C GLU A 21 9.62 -14.88 14.44
N ARG A 22 10.25 -13.79 14.00
CA ARG A 22 9.54 -12.56 13.62
C ARG A 22 8.58 -12.80 12.46
N PHE A 23 8.99 -13.59 11.46
CA PHE A 23 8.10 -13.93 10.34
C PHE A 23 6.92 -14.77 10.77
N LEU A 24 7.15 -15.75 11.65
CA LEU A 24 6.08 -16.59 12.16
C LEU A 24 5.07 -15.76 12.95
N GLU A 25 5.53 -14.82 13.78
CA GLU A 25 4.68 -13.87 14.52
C GLU A 25 3.87 -12.98 13.56
N LEU A 26 4.48 -12.46 12.49
CA LEU A 26 3.78 -11.65 11.49
C LEU A 26 2.71 -12.46 10.72
N LYS A 27 3.03 -13.69 10.34
CA LYS A 27 2.09 -14.61 9.68
C LYS A 27 0.94 -14.97 10.62
N GLN A 28 1.21 -15.29 11.88
CA GLN A 28 0.19 -15.60 12.89
C GLN A 28 -0.72 -14.40 13.20
N LYS A 29 -0.18 -13.18 13.22
CA LYS A 29 -0.96 -11.94 13.37
C LYS A 29 -1.68 -11.51 12.08
N GLY A 30 -1.60 -12.31 11.01
CA GLY A 30 -2.32 -12.07 9.76
C GLY A 30 -1.90 -10.77 9.06
N TYR A 31 -0.61 -10.41 9.11
CA TYR A 31 -0.11 -9.33 8.27
C TYR A 31 -0.10 -9.77 6.79
N GLU A 32 -0.41 -8.84 5.90
CA GLU A 32 -0.43 -9.11 4.47
C GLU A 32 1.02 -9.38 3.98
N PRO A 33 1.29 -10.50 3.27
CA PRO A 33 2.54 -10.63 2.53
C PRO A 33 2.56 -9.60 1.39
N PHE A 34 3.73 -9.05 1.07
CA PHE A 34 3.85 -8.15 -0.08
C PHE A 34 3.55 -8.94 -1.36
N PRO A 35 2.61 -8.49 -2.20
CA PRO A 35 2.31 -9.18 -3.45
C PRO A 35 3.53 -9.10 -4.36
N LYS A 36 4.27 -10.21 -4.48
CA LYS A 36 5.33 -10.33 -5.49
C LYS A 36 4.64 -10.38 -6.85
N ARG A 37 4.89 -9.37 -7.69
CA ARG A 37 4.60 -9.49 -9.12
C ARG A 37 5.48 -10.61 -9.65
N ASN A 38 4.92 -11.80 -9.78
CA ASN A 38 5.46 -12.78 -10.71
C ASN A 38 5.45 -12.09 -12.07
N ILE A 39 6.61 -11.60 -12.51
CA ILE A 39 6.80 -11.05 -13.86
C ILE A 39 6.78 -12.26 -14.81
N THR A 40 5.61 -12.84 -15.01
CA THR A 40 5.36 -13.67 -16.17
C THR A 40 4.99 -12.71 -17.30
N PRO A 41 5.74 -12.69 -18.41
CA PRO A 41 5.46 -11.76 -19.50
C PRO A 41 4.14 -12.15 -20.20
N ASP A 42 3.12 -11.31 -19.99
CA ASP A 42 1.96 -11.01 -20.86
C ASP A 42 0.89 -12.09 -21.17
N PRO A 43 -0.33 -11.73 -21.67
CA PRO A 43 -1.15 -10.54 -21.40
C PRO A 43 -2.68 -10.85 -21.25
N VAL A 44 -3.45 -9.83 -20.81
CA VAL A 44 -4.93 -9.69 -20.92
C VAL A 44 -5.83 -10.62 -20.08
N ALA A 45 -6.85 -9.98 -19.47
CA ALA A 45 -8.13 -10.49 -19.00
C ALA A 45 -8.30 -10.69 -17.48
N VAL A 46 -9.04 -9.74 -16.89
CA VAL A 46 -10.25 -9.93 -16.08
C VAL A 46 -10.21 -11.02 -15.00
N GLY A 47 -10.34 -10.56 -13.75
CA GLY A 47 -11.22 -11.19 -12.77
C GLY A 47 -10.76 -12.52 -12.21
N GLY A 48 -10.21 -12.49 -11.00
CA GLY A 48 -9.98 -13.69 -10.23
C GLY A 48 -8.90 -13.46 -9.20
N ALA A 49 -9.32 -13.23 -7.96
CA ALA A 49 -8.50 -13.53 -6.81
C ALA A 49 -8.19 -15.03 -6.86
N THR A 50 -7.08 -15.39 -7.52
CA THR A 50 -6.56 -16.74 -7.47
C THR A 50 -5.58 -16.77 -6.31
N GLU A 51 -6.00 -17.46 -5.27
CA GLU A 51 -5.18 -17.92 -4.15
C GLU A 51 -3.97 -18.66 -4.70
N VAL A 52 -2.84 -17.96 -4.83
CA VAL A 52 -1.56 -18.60 -5.09
C VAL A 52 -0.94 -18.85 -3.72
N ASP A 53 -1.26 -20.02 -3.14
CA ASP A 53 -0.51 -20.62 -2.03
C ASP A 53 0.86 -21.10 -2.55
N GLU A 54 1.64 -20.19 -3.12
CA GLU A 54 3.08 -20.36 -3.30
C GLU A 54 3.74 -19.87 -2.01
N GLY A 55 3.67 -20.74 -1.00
CA GLY A 55 4.29 -20.67 0.31
C GLY A 55 4.85 -19.31 0.73
N ILE A 56 4.03 -18.52 1.44
CA ILE A 56 4.43 -17.25 2.09
C ILE A 56 5.88 -17.34 2.59
N HIS A 57 6.77 -16.62 1.91
CA HIS A 57 8.20 -16.66 2.16
C HIS A 57 8.58 -15.56 3.15
N ALA A 58 9.67 -15.79 3.88
CA ALA A 58 10.30 -14.81 4.75
C ALA A 58 10.56 -13.44 4.07
N SER A 59 10.81 -13.43 2.76
CA SER A 59 11.02 -12.20 1.99
C SER A 59 9.76 -11.36 1.79
N ASP A 60 8.55 -11.93 1.93
CA ASP A 60 7.30 -11.21 1.69
C ASP A 60 6.99 -10.19 2.78
N TYR A 61 7.58 -10.34 3.97
CA TYR A 61 7.44 -9.41 5.09
C TYR A 61 8.62 -8.45 5.24
N GLU A 62 9.58 -8.51 4.32
CA GLU A 62 10.81 -7.71 4.42
C GLU A 62 10.52 -6.21 4.38
N TYR A 63 9.46 -5.79 3.69
CA TYR A 63 9.02 -4.39 3.66
C TYR A 63 8.61 -3.87 5.06
N LEU A 64 7.94 -4.70 5.89
CA LEU A 64 7.58 -4.33 7.27
C LEU A 64 8.83 -4.26 8.15
N ILE A 65 9.72 -5.24 8.02
CA ILE A 65 10.93 -5.30 8.85
C ILE A 65 11.90 -4.18 8.47
N ALA A 66 12.15 -3.94 7.18
CA ALA A 66 13.02 -2.86 6.71
C ALA A 66 12.51 -1.49 7.18
N MET A 67 11.19 -1.27 7.12
CA MET A 67 10.56 -0.06 7.64
C MET A 67 10.80 0.12 9.14
N ALA A 68 10.80 -0.97 9.91
CA ALA A 68 11.03 -0.91 11.34
C ALA A 68 12.49 -0.89 11.81
N VAL A 69 13.39 -1.48 11.03
CA VAL A 69 14.82 -1.44 11.31
C VAL A 69 15.43 -0.09 10.87
N GLY A 70 14.92 0.49 9.78
CA GLY A 70 15.43 1.75 9.22
C GLY A 70 14.75 3.02 9.76
N GLY A 71 13.66 2.91 10.52
CA GLY A 71 12.83 4.05 10.92
C GLY A 71 12.97 4.46 12.39
N THR A 72 12.99 5.77 12.64
CA THR A 72 12.68 6.33 13.96
C THR A 72 11.16 6.43 14.10
N PHE A 73 10.57 5.55 14.88
CA PHE A 73 9.13 5.60 15.17
C PHE A 73 8.84 6.64 16.24
N THR A 74 8.78 7.90 15.82
CA THR A 74 8.28 8.98 16.67
C THR A 74 6.76 9.11 16.47
N PRO A 75 6.01 9.53 17.50
CA PRO A 75 4.56 9.69 17.38
C PRO A 75 4.16 10.66 16.25
N GLU A 76 5.00 11.65 15.95
CA GLU A 76 4.79 12.60 14.86
C GLU A 76 4.81 11.88 13.50
N LYS A 77 5.75 10.95 13.28
CA LYS A 77 5.83 10.18 12.04
C LYS A 77 4.63 9.24 11.87
N VAL A 78 4.08 8.73 12.97
CA VAL A 78 2.84 7.93 12.94
C VAL A 78 1.65 8.79 12.52
N GLN A 79 1.53 10.00 13.07
CA GLN A 79 0.47 10.93 12.68
C GLN A 79 0.55 11.28 11.19
N GLU A 80 1.76 11.52 10.69
CA GLU A 80 1.98 11.73 9.25
C GLU A 80 1.52 10.52 8.41
N LEU A 81 1.85 9.30 8.83
CA LEU A 81 1.43 8.08 8.14
C LEU A 81 -0.09 7.84 8.20
N ILE A 82 -0.74 8.21 9.30
CA ILE A 82 -2.21 8.17 9.40
C ILE A 82 -2.82 9.18 8.43
N ALA A 83 -2.27 10.39 8.35
CA ALA A 83 -2.73 11.40 7.41
C ALA A 83 -2.53 10.97 5.95
N GLN A 84 -1.38 10.36 5.62
CA GLN A 84 -1.12 9.79 4.30
C GLN A 84 -2.07 8.63 3.97
N GLN A 85 -2.34 7.74 4.93
CA GLN A 85 -3.31 6.66 4.75
C GLN A 85 -4.69 7.24 4.40
N LYS A 86 -5.16 8.22 5.17
CA LYS A 86 -6.46 8.85 4.91
C LYS A 86 -6.50 9.52 3.54
N LYS A 87 -5.46 10.25 3.16
CA LYS A 87 -5.37 10.89 1.83
C LYS A 87 -5.47 9.85 0.70
N LEU A 88 -4.75 8.74 0.81
CA LEU A 88 -4.80 7.66 -0.19
C LEU A 88 -6.16 6.96 -0.21
N GLU A 89 -6.81 6.80 0.93
CA GLU A 89 -8.16 6.25 1.04
C GLU A 89 -9.19 7.18 0.39
N ASP A 90 -9.10 8.48 0.65
CA ASP A 90 -9.94 9.51 0.02
C ASP A 90 -9.71 9.54 -1.52
N GLU A 91 -8.46 9.42 -1.98
CA GLU A 91 -8.11 9.32 -3.40
C GLU A 91 -8.67 8.05 -4.04
N ALA A 92 -8.53 6.89 -3.37
CA ALA A 92 -9.06 5.61 -3.84
C ALA A 92 -10.58 5.61 -3.91
N GLU A 93 -11.25 6.20 -2.91
CA GLU A 93 -12.70 6.35 -2.90
C GLU A 93 -13.17 7.30 -4.02
N SER A 94 -12.45 8.41 -4.23
CA SER A 94 -12.70 9.34 -5.34
C SER A 94 -12.53 8.64 -6.69
N LEU A 95 -11.47 7.84 -6.87
CA LEU A 95 -11.24 7.06 -8.09
C LEU A 95 -12.27 5.95 -8.29
N GLY A 96 -12.69 5.28 -7.21
CA GLY A 96 -13.75 4.26 -7.26
C GLY A 96 -15.11 4.84 -7.63
N LYS A 97 -15.41 6.07 -7.20
CA LYS A 97 -16.62 6.83 -7.58
C LYS A 97 -16.50 7.43 -8.99
N ALA A 98 -15.28 7.59 -9.50
CA ALA A 98 -15.03 8.16 -10.82
C ALA A 98 -15.51 7.17 -11.90
N THR A 99 -16.71 7.40 -12.41
CA THR A 99 -17.25 6.70 -13.58
C THR A 99 -16.49 7.17 -14.83
N PRO A 100 -16.33 6.35 -15.90
CA PRO A 100 -15.67 6.78 -17.14
C PRO A 100 -16.14 8.12 -17.69
N LYS A 101 -17.43 8.43 -17.55
CA LYS A 101 -18.01 9.74 -17.91
C LYS A 101 -17.41 10.92 -17.12
N THR A 102 -17.14 10.74 -15.82
CA THR A 102 -16.58 11.79 -14.97
C THR A 102 -15.10 12.06 -15.26
N LEU A 103 -14.34 11.02 -15.61
CA LEU A 103 -12.99 11.17 -16.13
C LEU A 103 -13.00 11.94 -17.45
N TRP A 104 -13.90 11.56 -18.36
CA TRP A 104 -14.01 12.21 -19.66
C TRP A 104 -14.42 13.69 -19.57
N LEU A 105 -15.32 14.03 -18.65
CA LEU A 105 -15.67 15.44 -18.37
C LEU A 105 -14.48 16.23 -17.81
N ARG A 106 -13.66 15.64 -16.92
CA ARG A 106 -12.42 16.27 -16.43
C ARG A 106 -11.43 16.54 -17.56
N ASP A 107 -11.26 15.58 -18.47
CA ASP A 107 -10.34 15.72 -19.60
C ASP A 107 -10.84 16.79 -20.58
N LEU A 108 -12.14 16.89 -20.81
CA LEU A 108 -12.75 17.94 -21.63
C LEU A 108 -12.61 19.33 -20.99
N ASP A 109 -12.85 19.47 -19.68
CA ASP A 109 -12.62 20.73 -18.94
C ASP A 109 -11.14 21.17 -19.00
N ALA A 110 -10.22 20.21 -18.91
CA ALA A 110 -8.80 20.49 -19.04
C ALA A 110 -8.44 20.96 -20.45
N LEU A 111 -9.01 20.31 -21.47
CA LEU A 111 -8.81 20.67 -22.87
C LEU A 111 -9.39 22.05 -23.21
N GLU A 112 -10.57 22.39 -22.68
CA GLU A 112 -11.20 23.70 -22.89
C GLU A 112 -10.36 24.84 -22.30
N LYS A 113 -9.80 24.66 -21.10
CA LYS A 113 -8.89 25.65 -20.48
C LYS A 113 -7.64 25.89 -21.30
N GLU A 114 -7.00 24.82 -21.79
CA GLU A 114 -5.80 24.94 -22.66
C GLU A 114 -6.16 25.59 -24.00
N LEU A 115 -7.35 25.31 -24.55
CA LEU A 115 -7.82 25.92 -25.78
C LEU A 115 -8.08 27.43 -25.63
N ASP A 116 -8.63 27.85 -24.50
CA ASP A 116 -8.85 29.27 -24.18
C ASP A 116 -7.53 30.03 -24.05
N VAL A 117 -6.49 29.41 -23.48
CA VAL A 117 -5.13 29.99 -23.40
C VAL A 117 -4.51 30.18 -24.79
N ILE A 118 -4.73 29.24 -25.72
CA ILE A 118 -4.20 29.31 -27.10
C ILE A 118 -4.97 30.33 -27.97
N LYS A 119 -6.26 30.54 -27.68
CA LYS A 119 -7.12 31.47 -28.43
C LYS A 119 -6.96 32.93 -28.00
N GLN A 120 -6.22 33.20 -26.92
CA GLN A 120 -5.97 34.52 -26.36
C GLN A 120 -4.65 35.11 -26.87
#